data_AF-A0A536T3F6-F1
#
_entry.id   AF-A0A536T3F6-F1
#
_cell.length_a   1.000
_cell.length_b   1.000
_cell.length_c   1.000
_cell.angle_alpha   90.00
_cell.angle_beta   90.00
_cell.angle_gamma   90.00
#
_symmetry.space_group_name_H-M   'P 1'
#
loop_
_entity.id
_entity.type
_entity.pdbx_description
1 polymer ?
#
loop_
_entity_poly.entity_id
_entity_poly.type
_entity_poly.pdbx_seq_one_letter_code
_entity_poly.pdbx_strand_id
1 'polypeptide(L)'
;VWDKITVPFLSAANWGGQGLHPRGNFEGFVRAASKHKWLEAHGLEHWTHFYTDYGVKLQKRFFDCFLKGADNGWNSQPRVQLQVRHVDRFVERHEDEWPIARTQWTRFYLDPTDQSLGREPAASAGSVSYDAQGDGVTFVSAPLERETEITGPLAARLFVSSSTTDADLFLVFRVFTPDMREVVFMGAIDPHTPVAQGWLRASHRKLDLRLSTEYRPYHAHDELQPLHPGEAAPLDIELWPTSIVVPVGHRLALTVRGRDYEWGKATGARLSNFKNELRGCGPFLHDDPRDRPVAVFGGRTTLHVGPKQQAHVLVPVIPAKR
;
A
#
# COMPACT_ATOMS: atom_id res chain seq x y z
N VAL A 1 -1.37 7.44 22.55
CA VAL A 1 -2.53 6.52 22.69
C VAL A 1 -2.07 5.08 22.80
N TRP A 2 -1.26 4.58 21.87
CA TRP A 2 -0.79 3.19 21.83
C TRP A 2 -0.09 2.68 23.10
N ASP A 3 0.73 3.51 23.74
CA ASP A 3 1.44 3.13 24.97
C ASP A 3 0.52 2.81 26.17
N LYS A 4 -0.77 3.21 26.08
CA LYS A 4 -1.78 2.90 27.09
C LYS A 4 -2.50 1.57 26.85
N ILE A 5 -2.34 0.97 25.67
CA ILE A 5 -3.00 -0.30 25.32
C ILE A 5 -2.11 -1.45 25.77
N THR A 6 -2.42 -2.01 26.94
CA THR A 6 -1.66 -3.11 27.56
C THR A 6 -2.43 -4.43 27.60
N VAL A 7 -3.72 -4.41 27.26
CA VAL A 7 -4.58 -5.61 27.23
C VAL A 7 -4.16 -6.58 26.13
N PRO A 8 -4.36 -7.90 26.30
CA PRO A 8 -4.19 -8.85 25.23
C PRO A 8 -5.10 -8.52 24.04
N PHE A 9 -4.60 -8.62 22.81
CA PHE A 9 -5.43 -8.44 21.61
C PHE A 9 -4.94 -9.26 20.42
N LEU A 10 -5.89 -9.57 19.54
CA LEU A 10 -5.67 -10.08 18.19
C LEU A 10 -6.21 -9.04 17.21
N SER A 11 -5.33 -8.42 16.42
CA SER A 11 -5.71 -7.47 15.38
C SER A 11 -5.86 -8.21 14.06
N ALA A 12 -7.03 -8.09 13.41
CA ALA A 12 -7.29 -8.67 12.09
C ALA A 12 -7.26 -7.56 11.02
N ALA A 13 -6.29 -7.64 10.11
CA ALA A 13 -6.14 -6.74 8.97
C ALA A 13 -6.62 -7.39 7.67
N ASN A 14 -7.02 -6.59 6.69
CA ASN A 14 -7.40 -7.08 5.36
C ASN A 14 -6.56 -6.40 4.27
N TRP A 15 -5.86 -7.17 3.44
CA TRP A 15 -4.98 -6.69 2.37
C TRP A 15 -5.69 -5.86 1.29
N GLY A 16 -7.00 -6.07 1.15
CA GLY A 16 -7.85 -5.31 0.24
C GLY A 16 -8.70 -4.25 0.93
N GLY A 17 -8.47 -3.96 2.22
CA GLY A 17 -9.12 -2.89 2.96
C GLY A 17 -8.50 -1.51 2.76
N GLN A 18 -7.71 -1.32 1.69
CA GLN A 18 -6.96 -0.10 1.42
C GLN A 18 -7.90 1.11 1.38
N GLY A 19 -7.49 2.23 2.00
CA GLY A 19 -8.33 3.42 2.19
C GLY A 19 -9.13 3.48 3.49
N LEU A 20 -9.21 2.40 4.28
CA LEU A 20 -9.95 2.40 5.55
C LEU A 20 -9.17 1.80 6.76
N HIS A 21 -9.31 0.50 7.04
CA HIS A 21 -8.86 -0.10 8.30
C HIS A 21 -7.38 -0.56 8.39
N PRO A 22 -6.76 -1.16 7.36
CA PRO A 22 -5.54 -1.94 7.54
C PRO A 22 -4.38 -1.13 8.09
N ARG A 23 -4.19 0.13 7.67
CA ARG A 23 -3.14 1.01 8.27
C ARG A 23 -3.26 1.08 9.80
N GLY A 24 -4.48 1.24 10.31
CA GLY A 24 -4.75 1.27 11.75
C GLY A 24 -4.50 -0.08 12.44
N ASN A 25 -4.83 -1.20 11.78
CA ASN A 25 -4.55 -2.55 12.30
C ASN A 25 -3.05 -2.78 12.47
N PHE A 26 -2.25 -2.49 11.44
CA PHE A 26 -0.79 -2.65 11.51
C PHE A 26 -0.17 -1.69 12.51
N GLU A 27 -0.57 -0.41 12.53
CA GLU A 27 -0.07 0.57 13.51
C GLU A 27 -0.40 0.18 14.96
N GLY A 28 -1.61 -0.33 15.20
CA GLY A 28 -2.03 -0.83 16.51
C GLY A 28 -1.16 -2.00 16.98
N PHE A 29 -0.92 -2.98 16.10
CA PHE A 29 -0.01 -4.08 16.40
C PHE A 29 1.42 -3.61 16.68
N VAL A 30 1.98 -2.75 15.83
CA VAL A 30 3.36 -2.28 15.99
C VAL A 30 3.53 -1.46 17.26
N ARG A 31 2.61 -0.53 17.54
CA ARG A 31 2.84 0.53 18.53
C ARG A 31 2.23 0.27 19.90
N ALA A 32 1.27 -0.63 20.04
CA ALA A 32 0.66 -0.89 21.34
C ALA A 32 1.68 -1.48 22.33
N ALA A 33 1.60 -1.08 23.60
CA ALA A 33 2.48 -1.54 24.68
C ALA A 33 2.19 -2.98 25.14
N SER A 34 1.08 -3.59 24.71
CA SER A 34 0.71 -4.96 25.07
C SER A 34 1.82 -5.95 24.72
N LYS A 35 2.17 -6.80 25.69
CA LYS A 35 3.07 -7.95 25.49
C LYS A 35 2.35 -9.15 24.88
N HIS A 36 1.02 -9.11 24.85
CA HIS A 36 0.15 -10.18 24.37
C HIS A 36 -0.64 -9.68 23.15
N LYS A 37 0.09 -9.36 22.09
CA LYS A 37 -0.48 -8.86 20.83
C LYS A 37 -0.18 -9.82 19.69
N TRP A 38 -1.20 -10.07 18.88
CA TRP A 38 -1.10 -10.86 17.65
C TRP A 38 -1.70 -10.08 16.50
N LEU A 39 -1.17 -10.34 15.31
CA LEU A 39 -1.66 -9.80 14.05
C LEU A 39 -2.06 -10.97 13.16
N GLU A 40 -3.28 -10.92 12.65
CA GLU A 40 -3.73 -11.75 11.55
C GLU A 40 -4.01 -10.83 10.35
N ALA A 41 -3.62 -11.24 9.15
CA ALA A 41 -3.87 -10.45 7.95
C ALA A 41 -4.32 -11.34 6.78
N HIS A 42 -5.50 -11.03 6.24
CA HIS A 42 -6.19 -11.84 5.24
C HIS A 42 -6.64 -11.05 4.00
N GLY A 43 -7.15 -11.74 2.98
CA GLY A 43 -7.87 -11.10 1.87
C GLY A 43 -9.36 -11.45 1.89
N LEU A 44 -10.01 -11.37 0.72
CA LEU A 44 -11.48 -11.50 0.57
C LEU A 44 -12.24 -10.28 1.14
N GLU A 45 -13.57 -10.37 1.12
CA GLU A 45 -14.47 -9.33 1.57
C GLU A 45 -14.34 -9.10 3.09
N HIS A 46 -14.71 -7.89 3.52
CA HIS A 46 -14.50 -7.39 4.87
C HIS A 46 -15.06 -8.31 5.97
N TRP A 47 -16.20 -8.95 5.71
CA TRP A 47 -16.94 -9.72 6.70
C TRP A 47 -16.67 -11.22 6.64
N THR A 48 -16.10 -11.73 5.55
CA THR A 48 -16.02 -13.16 5.25
C THR A 48 -15.26 -13.91 6.34
N HIS A 49 -14.05 -13.48 6.66
CA HIS A 49 -13.27 -14.15 7.69
C HIS A 49 -13.78 -13.89 9.10
N PHE A 50 -14.56 -12.84 9.36
CA PHE A 50 -15.14 -12.63 10.68
C PHE A 50 -16.19 -13.70 11.04
N TYR A 51 -16.99 -14.15 10.07
CA TYR A 51 -18.12 -15.06 10.29
C TYR A 51 -17.88 -16.52 9.87
N THR A 52 -16.86 -16.80 9.05
CA THR A 52 -16.55 -18.17 8.64
C THR A 52 -15.91 -18.99 9.76
N ASP A 53 -15.96 -20.31 9.59
CA ASP A 53 -15.29 -21.28 10.45
C ASP A 53 -13.83 -20.93 10.75
N TYR A 54 -13.10 -20.39 9.77
CA TYR A 54 -11.72 -19.95 9.94
C TYR A 54 -11.60 -18.92 11.07
N GLY A 55 -12.27 -17.76 10.95
CA GLY A 55 -12.10 -16.70 11.94
C GLY A 55 -12.86 -16.97 13.23
N VAL A 56 -13.99 -17.68 13.20
CA VAL A 56 -14.66 -18.11 14.43
C VAL A 56 -13.76 -19.03 15.26
N LYS A 57 -13.07 -19.99 14.62
CA LYS A 57 -12.10 -20.86 15.32
C LYS A 57 -10.92 -20.04 15.86
N LEU A 58 -10.39 -19.09 15.09
CA LEU A 58 -9.31 -18.22 15.53
C LEU A 58 -9.70 -17.37 16.75
N GLN A 59 -10.85 -16.69 16.69
CA GLN A 59 -11.39 -15.89 17.78
C GLN A 59 -11.61 -16.73 19.05
N LYS A 60 -12.20 -17.93 18.91
CA LYS A 60 -12.43 -18.83 20.06
C LYS A 60 -11.13 -19.29 20.68
N ARG A 61 -10.09 -19.63 19.89
CA ARG A 61 -8.77 -19.99 20.43
C ARG A 61 -8.16 -18.84 21.24
N PHE A 62 -8.20 -17.61 20.73
CA PHE A 62 -7.72 -16.44 21.46
C PHE A 62 -8.51 -16.23 22.77
N PHE A 63 -9.84 -16.23 22.69
CA PHE A 63 -10.69 -16.00 23.86
C PHE A 63 -10.63 -17.13 24.90
N ASP A 64 -10.54 -18.39 24.48
CA ASP A 64 -10.40 -19.51 25.41
C ASP A 64 -9.09 -19.39 26.21
N CYS A 65 -8.00 -18.95 25.57
CA CYS A 65 -6.73 -18.70 26.28
C CYS A 65 -6.88 -17.58 27.33
N PHE A 66 -7.39 -16.40 26.95
CA PHE A 66 -7.36 -15.22 27.82
C PHE A 66 -8.57 -15.05 28.74
N LEU A 67 -9.73 -15.58 28.37
CA LEU A 67 -10.97 -15.44 29.15
C LEU A 67 -11.29 -16.69 29.96
N LYS A 68 -10.80 -17.87 29.55
CA LYS A 68 -11.02 -19.13 30.28
C LYS A 68 -9.75 -19.73 30.87
N GLY A 69 -8.58 -19.17 30.58
CA GLY A 69 -7.30 -19.72 31.03
C GLY A 69 -6.95 -21.06 30.39
N ALA A 70 -7.50 -21.38 29.21
CA ALA A 70 -7.27 -22.64 28.55
C ALA A 70 -5.82 -22.74 28.00
N ASP A 71 -5.15 -23.85 28.27
CA ASP A 71 -3.87 -24.18 27.64
C ASP A 71 -4.10 -24.83 26.27
N ASN A 72 -4.37 -23.98 25.27
CA ASN A 72 -4.64 -24.40 23.89
C ASN A 72 -3.49 -24.08 22.92
N GLY A 73 -2.29 -23.85 23.46
CA GLY A 73 -1.09 -23.53 22.69
C GLY A 73 -1.04 -22.11 22.12
N TRP A 74 -2.03 -21.25 22.37
CA TRP A 74 -2.06 -19.86 21.83
C TRP A 74 -0.81 -19.05 22.22
N ASN A 75 -0.35 -19.18 23.45
CA ASN A 75 0.82 -18.42 23.93
C ASN A 75 2.13 -18.80 23.25
N SER A 76 2.20 -19.98 22.63
CA SER A 76 3.39 -20.48 21.93
C SER A 76 3.35 -20.23 20.42
N GLN A 77 2.23 -19.76 19.86
CA GLN A 77 2.13 -19.52 18.43
C GLN A 77 2.84 -18.20 18.04
N PRO A 78 3.39 -18.12 16.81
CA PRO A 78 4.01 -16.89 16.32
C PRO A 78 3.07 -15.68 16.34
N ARG A 79 3.62 -14.48 16.46
CA ARG A 79 2.84 -13.25 16.68
C ARG A 79 2.08 -12.78 15.44
N VAL A 80 2.46 -13.24 14.26
CA VAL A 80 1.91 -12.80 12.99
C VAL A 80 1.45 -14.02 12.19
N GLN A 81 0.18 -14.04 11.80
CA GLN A 81 -0.43 -15.03 10.92
C GLN A 81 -0.89 -14.32 9.64
N LEU A 82 -0.37 -14.74 8.49
CA LEU A 82 -0.61 -14.12 7.20
C LEU A 82 -1.30 -15.10 6.27
N GLN A 83 -2.37 -14.68 5.62
CA GLN A 83 -2.83 -15.31 4.39
C GLN A 83 -2.10 -14.63 3.23
N VAL A 84 -0.99 -15.22 2.79
CA VAL A 84 -0.14 -14.68 1.71
C VAL A 84 -0.86 -14.86 0.38
N ARG A 85 -1.04 -13.78 -0.39
CA ARG A 85 -1.70 -13.87 -1.71
C ARG A 85 -0.79 -14.57 -2.71
N HIS A 86 -1.36 -15.51 -3.43
CA HIS A 86 -0.92 -15.88 -4.77
C HIS A 86 -1.98 -15.39 -5.77
N VAL A 87 -1.71 -15.50 -7.06
CA VAL A 87 -2.64 -15.04 -8.12
C VAL A 87 -4.03 -15.69 -7.99
N ASP A 88 -4.10 -16.93 -7.51
CA ASP A 88 -5.31 -17.76 -7.50
C ASP A 88 -5.78 -18.23 -6.11
N ARG A 89 -4.98 -18.02 -5.06
CA ARG A 89 -5.24 -18.56 -3.72
C ARG A 89 -4.56 -17.76 -2.62
N PHE A 90 -4.86 -18.13 -1.38
CA PHE A 90 -4.13 -17.71 -0.20
C PHE A 90 -3.37 -18.89 0.41
N VAL A 91 -2.17 -18.62 0.93
CA VAL A 91 -1.38 -19.59 1.68
C VAL A 91 -1.12 -19.05 3.07
N GLU A 92 -1.58 -19.76 4.08
CA GLU A 92 -1.33 -19.40 5.47
C GLU A 92 0.16 -19.53 5.80
N ARG A 93 0.72 -18.51 6.44
CA ARG A 93 2.08 -18.52 6.95
C ARG A 93 2.20 -17.75 8.26
N HIS A 94 2.97 -18.31 9.18
CA HIS A 94 3.29 -17.70 10.45
C HIS A 94 4.68 -17.03 10.44
N GLU A 95 4.77 -15.88 11.10
CA GLU A 95 5.99 -15.09 11.33
C GLU A 95 6.01 -14.56 12.76
N ASP A 96 7.21 -14.30 13.28
CA ASP A 96 7.38 -13.87 14.68
C ASP A 96 7.17 -12.36 14.88
N GLU A 97 7.28 -11.57 13.82
CA GLU A 97 7.28 -10.11 13.89
C GLU A 97 6.78 -9.44 12.61
N TRP A 98 6.37 -8.17 12.76
CA TRP A 98 5.96 -7.31 11.67
C TRP A 98 6.63 -5.92 11.80
N PRO A 99 7.27 -5.39 10.74
CA PRO A 99 7.58 -6.05 9.48
C PRO A 99 8.46 -7.30 9.67
N ILE A 100 8.45 -8.23 8.71
CA ILE A 100 9.21 -9.48 8.79
C ILE A 100 10.72 -9.17 8.84
N ALA A 101 11.48 -9.66 9.83
CA ALA A 101 12.90 -9.26 9.97
C ALA A 101 13.79 -9.58 8.78
N ARG A 102 13.54 -10.68 8.08
CA ARG A 102 14.31 -11.06 6.88
C ARG A 102 13.97 -10.25 5.63
N THR A 103 13.14 -9.21 5.74
CA THR A 103 12.76 -8.36 4.60
C THR A 103 14.00 -7.73 3.95
N GLN A 104 14.12 -7.90 2.64
CA GLN A 104 15.10 -7.21 1.81
C GLN A 104 14.45 -5.97 1.20
N TRP A 105 14.71 -4.81 1.82
CA TRP A 105 14.20 -3.51 1.35
C TRP A 105 14.84 -3.14 0.01
N THR A 106 14.05 -3.21 -1.05
CA THR A 106 14.53 -3.34 -2.43
C THR A 106 14.03 -2.16 -3.25
N ARG A 107 14.91 -1.19 -3.55
CA ARG A 107 14.57 0.04 -4.30
C ARG A 107 14.42 -0.21 -5.79
N PHE A 108 13.29 0.11 -6.37
CA PHE A 108 13.12 0.19 -7.81
C PHE A 108 13.02 1.65 -8.25
N TYR A 109 13.96 2.09 -9.09
CA TYR A 109 14.06 3.46 -9.57
C TYR A 109 13.21 3.67 -10.81
N LEU A 110 12.63 4.86 -10.92
CA LEU A 110 11.77 5.26 -12.04
C LEU A 110 12.62 5.92 -13.12
N ASP A 111 12.53 5.47 -14.36
CA ASP A 111 13.14 6.14 -15.52
C ASP A 111 12.06 6.82 -16.38
N PRO A 112 12.02 8.16 -16.44
CA PRO A 112 11.03 8.88 -17.24
C PRO A 112 11.27 8.80 -18.75
N THR A 113 12.43 8.34 -19.19
CA THR A 113 12.81 8.29 -20.62
C THR A 113 12.05 7.20 -21.36
N ASP A 114 11.96 6.02 -20.76
CA ASP A 114 11.30 4.84 -21.33
C ASP A 114 10.17 4.30 -20.43
N GLN A 115 9.88 4.99 -19.33
CA GLN A 115 8.90 4.57 -18.32
C GLN A 115 9.22 3.19 -17.73
N SER A 116 10.50 2.88 -17.56
CA SER A 116 10.94 1.66 -16.91
C SER A 116 11.03 1.79 -15.39
N LEU A 117 10.89 0.64 -14.72
CA LEU A 117 11.06 0.49 -13.28
C LEU A 117 12.24 -0.46 -13.03
N GLY A 118 13.42 0.11 -12.76
CA GLY A 118 14.70 -0.59 -12.77
C GLY A 118 15.36 -0.74 -11.40
N ARG A 119 16.47 -1.47 -11.33
CA ARG A 119 17.30 -1.63 -10.11
C ARG A 119 18.39 -0.57 -9.98
N GLU A 120 18.75 0.05 -11.09
CA GLU A 120 19.85 1.00 -11.17
C GLU A 120 19.37 2.43 -10.89
N PRO A 121 20.12 3.23 -10.11
CA PRO A 121 19.81 4.64 -9.92
C PRO A 121 19.97 5.43 -11.21
N ALA A 122 19.26 6.55 -11.30
CA ALA A 122 19.32 7.42 -12.47
C ALA A 122 20.70 8.06 -12.62
N ALA A 123 21.32 7.86 -13.78
CA ALA A 123 22.62 8.45 -14.14
C ALA A 123 22.48 9.84 -14.80
N SER A 124 21.33 10.13 -15.41
CA SER A 124 21.04 11.38 -16.10
C SER A 124 19.77 12.03 -15.54
N ALA A 125 19.67 13.35 -15.71
CA ALA A 125 18.46 14.07 -15.38
C ALA A 125 17.37 13.79 -16.44
N GLY A 126 16.14 13.65 -15.98
CA GLY A 126 14.98 13.41 -16.83
C GLY A 126 13.69 13.82 -16.11
N SER A 127 12.62 13.99 -16.87
CA SER A 127 11.30 14.26 -16.29
C SER A 127 10.18 13.75 -17.18
N VAL A 128 9.03 13.47 -16.57
CA VAL A 128 7.80 13.13 -17.27
C VAL A 128 6.65 13.88 -16.63
N SER A 129 5.71 14.35 -17.44
CA SER A 129 4.57 15.13 -16.97
C SER A 129 3.27 14.45 -17.36
N TYR A 130 2.25 14.64 -16.51
CA TYR A 130 0.90 14.15 -16.75
C TYR A 130 -0.11 15.20 -16.27
N ASP A 131 -1.30 15.18 -16.87
CA ASP A 131 -2.42 15.98 -16.41
C ASP A 131 -2.92 15.41 -15.07
N ALA A 132 -3.11 16.26 -14.06
CA ALA A 132 -3.50 15.79 -12.72
C ALA A 132 -4.83 15.02 -12.72
N GLN A 133 -5.72 15.33 -13.65
CA GLN A 133 -7.01 14.65 -13.83
C GLN A 133 -6.96 13.51 -14.88
N GLY A 134 -5.78 13.25 -15.45
CA GLY A 134 -5.56 12.19 -16.44
C GLY A 134 -5.28 10.82 -15.81
N ASP A 135 -4.69 9.94 -16.61
CA ASP A 135 -4.37 8.56 -16.19
C ASP A 135 -3.01 8.42 -15.50
N GLY A 136 -2.24 9.50 -15.46
CA GLY A 136 -0.90 9.53 -14.88
C GLY A 136 0.16 8.88 -15.77
N VAL A 137 1.22 8.40 -15.14
CA VAL A 137 2.34 7.68 -15.78
C VAL A 137 2.56 6.35 -15.07
N THR A 138 2.83 5.28 -15.82
CA THR A 138 3.08 3.94 -15.26
C THR A 138 4.48 3.47 -15.61
N PHE A 139 5.30 3.24 -14.58
CA PHE A 139 6.63 2.69 -14.72
C PHE A 139 6.59 1.18 -14.57
N VAL A 140 7.17 0.43 -15.51
CA VAL A 140 7.05 -1.03 -15.56
C VAL A 140 8.42 -1.70 -15.53
N SER A 141 8.57 -2.74 -14.72
CA SER A 141 9.82 -3.49 -14.62
C SER A 141 10.03 -4.41 -15.82
N ALA A 142 11.27 -4.86 -16.00
CA ALA A 142 11.53 -6.11 -16.72
C ALA A 142 10.74 -7.27 -16.08
N PRO A 143 10.43 -8.34 -16.84
CA PRO A 143 9.84 -9.54 -16.25
C PRO A 143 10.71 -10.07 -15.11
N LEU A 144 10.10 -10.45 -14.00
CA LEU A 144 10.83 -11.05 -12.89
C LEU A 144 11.40 -12.40 -13.32
N GLU A 145 12.70 -12.57 -13.12
CA GLU A 145 13.44 -13.79 -13.48
C GLU A 145 13.17 -14.97 -12.54
N ARG A 146 12.63 -14.68 -11.35
CA ARG A 146 12.29 -15.66 -10.31
C ARG A 146 10.99 -15.28 -9.63
N GLU A 147 10.32 -16.29 -9.08
CA GLU A 147 9.21 -16.05 -8.16
C GLU A 147 9.69 -15.16 -7.02
N THR A 148 8.94 -14.10 -6.74
CA THR A 148 9.34 -13.07 -5.78
C THR A 148 8.17 -12.76 -4.86
N GLU A 149 8.37 -12.98 -3.57
CA GLU A 149 7.40 -12.56 -2.57
C GLU A 149 7.63 -11.11 -2.17
N ILE A 150 6.53 -10.35 -2.13
CA ILE A 150 6.46 -8.97 -1.65
C ILE A 150 5.48 -8.96 -0.47
N THR A 151 5.99 -8.82 0.76
CA THR A 151 5.16 -8.79 1.96
C THR A 151 5.67 -7.74 2.94
N GLY A 152 4.87 -6.70 3.18
CA GLY A 152 5.24 -5.59 4.05
C GLY A 152 4.60 -4.26 3.64
N PRO A 153 4.89 -3.18 4.38
CA PRO A 153 4.64 -1.81 3.91
C PRO A 153 5.55 -1.47 2.72
N LEU A 154 5.11 -0.55 1.87
CA LEU A 154 5.95 0.03 0.83
C LEU A 154 6.00 1.54 1.00
N ALA A 155 7.03 2.16 0.43
CA ALA A 155 7.15 3.61 0.40
C ALA A 155 7.71 4.05 -0.95
N ALA A 156 7.41 5.27 -1.37
CA ALA A 156 8.02 5.86 -2.54
C ALA A 156 8.65 7.20 -2.17
N ARG A 157 9.85 7.46 -2.72
CA ARG A 157 10.43 8.79 -2.72
C ARG A 157 10.32 9.35 -4.13
N LEU A 158 9.59 10.44 -4.30
CA LEU A 158 9.39 11.12 -5.57
C LEU A 158 9.90 12.57 -5.48
N PHE A 159 10.24 13.15 -6.62
CA PHE A 159 10.58 14.58 -6.73
C PHE A 159 9.59 15.20 -7.71
N VAL A 160 8.69 16.03 -7.21
CA VAL A 160 7.50 16.45 -7.96
C VAL A 160 7.40 17.96 -7.97
N SER A 161 7.12 18.52 -9.15
CA SER A 161 6.62 19.89 -9.28
C SER A 161 5.20 19.89 -9.82
N SER A 162 4.46 20.96 -9.56
CA SER A 162 3.13 21.21 -10.13
C SER A 162 3.13 22.51 -10.91
N SER A 163 2.23 22.68 -11.88
CA SER A 163 1.94 23.98 -12.49
C SER A 163 1.13 24.90 -11.57
N THR A 164 0.66 24.40 -10.44
CA THR A 164 -0.12 25.11 -9.41
C THR A 164 0.58 25.03 -8.05
N THR A 165 -0.06 25.56 -7.01
CA THR A 165 0.51 25.63 -5.65
C THR A 165 0.41 24.33 -4.86
N ASP A 166 -0.20 23.28 -5.40
CA ASP A 166 -0.29 21.96 -4.76
C ASP A 166 -0.49 20.85 -5.80
N ALA A 167 -0.39 19.60 -5.36
CA ALA A 167 -0.71 18.42 -6.15
C ALA A 167 -1.17 17.29 -5.23
N ASP A 168 -2.14 16.50 -5.66
CA ASP A 168 -2.45 15.23 -5.01
C ASP A 168 -1.78 14.10 -5.79
N LEU A 169 -1.14 13.19 -5.05
CA LEU A 169 -0.40 12.06 -5.60
C LEU A 169 -1.10 10.78 -5.16
N PHE A 170 -1.53 10.00 -6.14
CA PHE A 170 -2.13 8.69 -5.98
C PHE A 170 -1.17 7.69 -6.59
N LEU A 171 -0.58 6.86 -5.74
CA LEU A 171 0.38 5.84 -6.13
C LEU A 171 -0.31 4.48 -6.12
N VAL A 172 -0.18 3.76 -7.21
CA VAL A 172 -0.74 2.40 -7.35
C VAL A 172 0.42 1.46 -7.65
N PHE A 173 0.71 0.57 -6.71
CA PHE A 173 1.63 -0.53 -6.95
C PHE A 173 0.86 -1.68 -7.58
N ARG A 174 1.35 -2.15 -8.72
CA ARG A 174 0.62 -3.06 -9.62
C ARG A 174 1.52 -4.23 -9.99
N VAL A 175 0.87 -5.33 -10.35
CA VAL A 175 1.52 -6.50 -10.94
C VAL A 175 0.84 -6.81 -12.26
N PHE A 176 1.62 -7.03 -13.30
CA PHE A 176 1.13 -7.43 -14.62
C PHE A 176 1.58 -8.84 -14.96
N THR A 177 0.69 -9.60 -15.58
CA THR A 177 1.01 -10.88 -16.22
C THR A 177 1.93 -10.68 -17.44
N PRO A 178 2.55 -11.74 -18.00
CA PRO A 178 3.39 -11.63 -19.19
C PRO A 178 2.69 -11.00 -20.41
N ASP A 179 1.38 -11.17 -20.53
CA ASP A 179 0.52 -10.57 -21.56
C ASP A 179 -0.06 -9.20 -21.15
N MET A 180 0.52 -8.54 -20.13
CA MET A 180 0.20 -7.19 -19.68
C MET A 180 -1.23 -7.00 -19.14
N ARG A 181 -1.88 -8.07 -18.65
CA ARG A 181 -3.10 -7.94 -17.87
C ARG A 181 -2.76 -7.64 -16.42
N GLU A 182 -3.49 -6.71 -15.82
CA GLU A 182 -3.29 -6.38 -14.41
C GLU A 182 -3.84 -7.49 -13.52
N VAL A 183 -3.04 -7.88 -12.53
CA VAL A 183 -3.46 -8.74 -11.43
C VAL A 183 -4.14 -7.88 -10.36
N VAL A 184 -5.44 -8.10 -10.17
CA VAL A 184 -6.25 -7.48 -9.11
C VAL A 184 -6.86 -8.56 -8.24
N PHE A 185 -7.36 -8.17 -7.07
CA PHE A 185 -7.89 -9.09 -6.07
C PHE A 185 -9.27 -8.67 -5.59
N MET A 186 -10.04 -9.68 -5.16
CA MET A 186 -11.17 -9.44 -4.27
C MET A 186 -10.65 -8.77 -3.00
N GLY A 187 -11.00 -7.50 -2.83
CA GLY A 187 -10.70 -6.73 -1.64
C GLY A 187 -11.85 -6.72 -0.65
N ALA A 188 -11.70 -5.91 0.40
CA ALA A 188 -12.66 -5.86 1.49
C ALA A 188 -14.06 -5.43 1.02
N ILE A 189 -14.11 -4.59 -0.01
CA ILE A 189 -15.35 -4.05 -0.59
C ILE A 189 -15.36 -4.17 -2.12
N ASP A 190 -14.19 -4.02 -2.76
CA ASP A 190 -14.07 -3.90 -4.21
C ASP A 190 -13.43 -5.15 -4.83
N PRO A 191 -14.04 -5.76 -5.86
CA PRO A 191 -13.52 -6.96 -6.51
C PRO A 191 -12.27 -6.72 -7.37
N HIS A 192 -11.89 -5.47 -7.61
CA HIS A 192 -10.80 -5.08 -8.49
C HIS A 192 -9.70 -4.33 -7.74
N THR A 193 -9.43 -4.74 -6.49
CA THR A 193 -8.46 -4.05 -5.64
C THR A 193 -7.03 -4.29 -6.14
N PRO A 194 -6.22 -3.23 -6.36
CA PRO A 194 -4.83 -3.38 -6.78
C PRO A 194 -3.93 -3.89 -5.64
N VAL A 195 -2.68 -4.22 -5.96
CA VAL A 195 -1.75 -4.85 -5.01
C VAL A 195 -1.49 -3.96 -3.78
N ALA A 196 -1.24 -2.67 -3.98
CA ALA A 196 -1.17 -1.67 -2.92
C ALA A 196 -1.44 -0.26 -3.44
N GLN A 197 -1.88 0.63 -2.56
CA GLN A 197 -2.13 2.04 -2.84
C GLN A 197 -1.54 2.94 -1.76
N GLY A 198 -1.20 4.16 -2.16
CA GLY A 198 -0.72 5.21 -1.29
C GLY A 198 -1.15 6.58 -1.80
N TRP A 199 -1.29 7.53 -0.87
CA TRP A 199 -1.80 8.86 -1.17
C TRP A 199 -0.99 9.91 -0.43
N LEU A 200 -0.75 11.04 -1.09
CA LEU A 200 -0.22 12.23 -0.44
C LEU A 200 -0.68 13.49 -1.17
N ARG A 201 -1.26 14.43 -0.43
CA ARG A 201 -1.33 15.83 -0.86
C ARG A 201 0.03 16.48 -0.62
N ALA A 202 0.65 17.04 -1.65
CA ALA A 202 2.04 17.49 -1.61
C ALA A 202 2.28 18.58 -0.56
N SER A 203 1.29 19.43 -0.27
CA SER A 203 1.39 20.40 0.81
C SER A 203 1.44 19.80 2.22
N HIS A 204 1.00 18.54 2.38
CA HIS A 204 1.04 17.81 3.65
C HIS A 204 2.32 16.98 3.84
N ARG A 205 3.35 17.18 2.99
CA ARG A 205 4.60 16.38 2.96
C ARG A 205 5.50 16.44 4.19
N LYS A 206 5.19 17.29 5.18
CA LYS A 206 6.01 17.42 6.39
C LYS A 206 6.00 16.11 7.18
N LEU A 207 7.18 15.52 7.36
CA LEU A 207 7.35 14.27 8.10
C LEU A 207 7.44 14.51 9.61
N ASP A 208 6.85 13.60 10.39
CA ASP A 208 7.23 13.35 11.77
C ASP A 208 8.45 12.42 11.77
N LEU A 209 9.63 13.00 12.02
CA LEU A 209 10.91 12.27 11.99
C LEU A 209 11.07 11.24 13.11
N ARG A 210 10.26 11.32 14.18
CA ARG A 210 10.30 10.33 15.26
C ARG A 210 9.57 9.05 14.89
N LEU A 211 8.56 9.16 14.02
CA LEU A 211 7.72 8.04 13.59
C LEU A 211 8.11 7.52 12.21
N SER A 212 8.66 8.39 11.36
CA SER A 212 9.04 8.03 10.00
C SER A 212 10.17 7.00 9.98
N THR A 213 9.99 5.98 9.15
CA THR A 213 11.05 5.05 8.75
C THR A 213 11.14 5.05 7.23
N GLU A 214 12.18 4.43 6.69
CA GLU A 214 12.38 4.34 5.23
C GLU A 214 11.19 3.69 4.50
N TYR A 215 10.56 2.70 5.12
CA TYR A 215 9.43 1.95 4.56
C TYR A 215 8.05 2.46 5.01
N ARG A 216 8.01 3.43 5.92
CA ARG A 216 6.78 4.01 6.49
C ARG A 216 7.02 5.50 6.77
N PRO A 217 6.99 6.37 5.75
CA PRO A 217 6.97 7.80 5.98
C PRO A 217 5.70 8.16 6.77
N TYR A 218 5.87 8.99 7.79
CA TYR A 218 4.78 9.38 8.67
C TYR A 218 4.64 10.90 8.60
N HIS A 219 3.50 11.38 8.12
CA HIS A 219 3.25 12.81 7.94
C HIS A 219 2.67 13.43 9.21
N ALA A 220 3.19 14.59 9.62
CA ALA A 220 2.74 15.28 10.82
C ALA A 220 1.34 15.89 10.66
N HIS A 221 1.03 16.35 9.43
CA HIS A 221 -0.22 17.04 9.09
C HIS A 221 -0.55 18.22 10.02
N ASP A 222 0.46 18.85 10.62
CA ASP A 222 0.35 19.97 11.55
C ASP A 222 0.57 21.33 10.89
N GLU A 223 0.98 21.33 9.61
CA GLU A 223 1.34 22.51 8.83
C GLU A 223 1.19 22.21 7.34
N LEU A 224 0.76 23.21 6.56
CA LEU A 224 0.78 23.16 5.11
C LEU A 224 2.08 23.76 4.58
N GLN A 225 2.73 23.04 3.67
CA GLN A 225 3.91 23.48 2.94
C GLN A 225 3.55 23.58 1.45
N PRO A 226 2.98 24.67 0.93
CA PRO A 226 2.61 24.76 -0.48
C PRO A 226 3.79 24.44 -1.43
N LEU A 227 3.46 24.00 -2.64
CA LEU A 227 4.43 23.93 -3.72
C LEU A 227 4.62 25.32 -4.33
N HIS A 228 5.84 25.60 -4.78
CA HIS A 228 6.10 26.71 -5.69
C HIS A 228 5.91 26.17 -7.13
N PRO A 229 5.04 26.79 -7.95
CA PRO A 229 4.79 26.30 -9.30
C PRO A 229 6.08 26.13 -10.11
N GLY A 230 6.26 24.95 -10.70
CA GLY A 230 7.45 24.58 -11.49
C GLY A 230 8.67 24.13 -10.68
N GLU A 231 8.68 24.30 -9.35
CA GLU A 231 9.80 23.88 -8.50
C GLU A 231 9.56 22.48 -7.93
N ALA A 232 10.56 21.60 -8.05
CA ALA A 232 10.47 20.23 -7.58
C ALA A 232 10.65 20.14 -6.06
N ALA A 233 9.68 19.52 -5.37
CA ALA A 233 9.77 19.18 -3.95
C ALA A 233 9.96 17.67 -3.76
N PRO A 234 10.76 17.23 -2.77
CA PRO A 234 10.83 15.82 -2.39
C PRO A 234 9.54 15.43 -1.64
N LEU A 235 8.97 14.30 -2.03
CA LEU A 235 7.79 13.70 -1.41
C LEU A 235 8.11 12.26 -1.02
N ASP A 236 7.86 11.90 0.23
CA ASP A 236 7.94 10.52 0.72
C ASP A 236 6.50 10.01 0.94
N ILE A 237 6.03 9.10 0.09
CA ILE A 237 4.63 8.62 0.08
C ILE A 237 4.56 7.22 0.66
N GLU A 238 3.69 7.01 1.65
CA GLU A 238 3.39 5.69 2.22
C GLU A 238 2.44 4.94 1.28
N LEU A 239 2.80 3.73 0.88
CA LEU A 239 1.84 2.78 0.30
C LEU A 239 1.52 1.72 1.35
N TRP A 240 0.23 1.47 1.53
CA TRP A 240 -0.23 0.62 2.62
C TRP A 240 0.22 -0.83 2.44
N PRO A 241 0.37 -1.58 3.54
CA PRO A 241 0.88 -2.94 3.51
C PRO A 241 0.20 -3.89 2.53
N THR A 242 1.02 -4.74 1.93
CA THR A 242 0.60 -5.78 0.99
C THR A 242 1.27 -7.12 1.32
N SER A 243 0.73 -8.20 0.77
CA SER A 243 1.37 -9.51 0.71
C SER A 243 0.99 -10.19 -0.60
N ILE A 244 1.97 -10.54 -1.44
CA ILE A 244 1.79 -11.27 -2.70
C ILE A 244 3.05 -12.03 -3.10
N VAL A 245 2.88 -13.27 -3.58
CA VAL A 245 3.91 -14.02 -4.31
C VAL A 245 3.70 -13.80 -5.79
N VAL A 246 4.66 -13.12 -6.42
CA VAL A 246 4.63 -12.74 -7.84
C VAL A 246 5.34 -13.82 -8.66
N PRO A 247 4.68 -14.48 -9.63
CA PRO A 247 5.30 -15.53 -10.42
C PRO A 247 6.39 -15.01 -11.37
N VAL A 248 7.25 -15.93 -11.83
CA VAL A 248 8.21 -15.68 -12.92
C VAL A 248 7.50 -15.09 -14.14
N GLY A 249 8.16 -14.17 -14.83
CA GLY A 249 7.66 -13.54 -16.06
C GLY A 249 6.64 -12.42 -15.84
N HIS A 250 6.10 -12.27 -14.63
CA HIS A 250 5.26 -11.12 -14.28
C HIS A 250 6.13 -9.88 -14.10
N ARG A 251 5.50 -8.71 -14.15
CA ARG A 251 6.15 -7.40 -14.02
C ARG A 251 5.60 -6.65 -12.83
N LEU A 252 6.47 -5.95 -12.13
CA LEU A 252 6.08 -4.96 -11.14
C LEU A 252 5.85 -3.63 -11.85
N ALA A 253 4.92 -2.84 -11.35
CA ALA A 253 4.72 -1.49 -11.86
C ALA A 253 4.32 -0.52 -10.76
N LEU A 254 4.65 0.75 -10.96
CA LEU A 254 4.17 1.86 -10.16
C LEU A 254 3.49 2.86 -11.07
N THR A 255 2.19 3.08 -10.87
CA THR A 255 1.47 4.19 -11.48
C THR A 255 1.53 5.39 -10.53
N VAL A 256 1.92 6.56 -11.06
CA VAL A 256 1.87 7.86 -10.38
C VAL A 256 0.84 8.70 -11.11
N ARG A 257 -0.24 9.09 -10.43
CA ARG A 257 -1.38 9.83 -11.01
C ARG A 257 -1.93 10.86 -10.01
N GLY A 258 -2.84 11.71 -10.47
CA GLY A 258 -3.45 12.77 -9.66
C GLY A 258 -4.89 12.53 -9.23
N ARG A 259 -5.43 11.32 -9.39
CA ARG A 259 -6.79 10.93 -8.98
C ARG A 259 -6.86 9.46 -8.62
N ASP A 260 -7.95 9.04 -7.97
CA ASP A 260 -8.17 7.65 -7.57
C ASP A 260 -7.97 6.66 -8.72
N TYR A 261 -7.58 5.45 -8.33
CA TYR A 261 -7.40 4.34 -9.24
C TYR A 261 -8.75 3.86 -9.80
N GLU A 262 -8.74 3.51 -11.09
CA GLU A 262 -9.87 2.89 -11.77
C GLU A 262 -9.37 1.69 -12.58
N TRP A 263 -9.93 0.51 -12.31
CA TRP A 263 -9.68 -0.73 -13.02
C TRP A 263 -10.67 -0.90 -14.19
N GLY A 264 -10.12 -1.03 -15.39
CA GLY A 264 -10.86 -1.40 -16.60
C GLY A 264 -11.89 -0.37 -17.09
N LYS A 265 -12.63 -0.75 -18.13
CA LYS A 265 -13.86 -0.05 -18.54
C LYS A 265 -15.01 -0.53 -17.65
N ALA A 266 -16.03 0.31 -17.48
CA ALA A 266 -17.20 0.03 -16.65
C ALA A 266 -17.70 -1.43 -16.79
N THR A 267 -17.71 -2.17 -15.67
CA THR A 267 -18.25 -3.52 -15.53
C THR A 267 -19.72 -3.53 -15.11
N GLY A 268 -20.25 -2.39 -14.64
CA GLY A 268 -21.60 -2.27 -14.06
C GLY A 268 -21.72 -2.78 -12.62
N ALA A 269 -20.63 -3.30 -12.03
CA ALA A 269 -20.65 -3.85 -10.68
C ALA A 269 -20.93 -2.76 -9.62
N ARG A 270 -22.05 -2.91 -8.92
CA ARG A 270 -22.46 -2.03 -7.82
C ARG A 270 -23.01 -2.87 -6.68
N LEU A 271 -22.76 -2.45 -5.44
CA LEU A 271 -23.52 -2.94 -4.29
C LEU A 271 -24.73 -2.03 -4.09
N SER A 272 -25.86 -2.60 -3.67
CA SER A 272 -27.15 -1.89 -3.56
C SER A 272 -27.09 -0.60 -2.73
N ASN A 273 -26.15 -0.51 -1.80
CA ASN A 273 -25.98 0.61 -0.89
C ASN A 273 -24.87 1.59 -1.31
N PHE A 274 -24.19 1.37 -2.44
CA PHE A 274 -23.14 2.25 -2.92
C PHE A 274 -23.55 2.97 -4.20
N LYS A 275 -23.31 4.29 -4.20
CA LYS A 275 -23.61 5.19 -5.32
C LYS A 275 -22.74 4.90 -6.55
N ASN A 276 -21.48 4.56 -6.29
CA ASN A 276 -20.45 4.44 -7.32
C ASN A 276 -20.21 2.98 -7.71
N GLU A 277 -19.73 2.81 -8.93
CA GLU A 277 -19.27 1.53 -9.44
C GLU A 277 -17.96 1.11 -8.78
N LEU A 278 -17.78 -0.18 -8.56
CA LEU A 278 -16.61 -0.75 -7.91
C LEU A 278 -15.48 -0.96 -8.93
N ARG A 279 -14.55 0.01 -8.98
CA ARG A 279 -13.42 0.08 -9.92
C ARG A 279 -12.05 0.02 -9.23
N GLY A 280 -11.96 -0.48 -8.00
CA GLY A 280 -10.72 -0.75 -7.28
C GLY A 280 -10.48 0.09 -6.02
N CYS A 281 -11.27 1.14 -5.79
CA CYS A 281 -11.19 1.98 -4.58
C CYS A 281 -12.45 1.88 -3.69
N GLY A 282 -13.42 1.03 -4.05
CA GLY A 282 -14.69 0.97 -3.34
C GLY A 282 -15.40 2.33 -3.31
N PRO A 283 -16.10 2.68 -2.21
CA PRO A 283 -16.76 3.98 -2.08
C PRO A 283 -15.83 5.12 -1.66
N PHE A 284 -14.53 4.87 -1.47
CA PHE A 284 -13.58 5.82 -0.88
C PHE A 284 -12.89 6.68 -1.94
N LEU A 285 -13.69 7.45 -2.68
CA LEU A 285 -13.17 8.38 -3.69
C LEU A 285 -12.81 9.73 -3.08
N HIS A 286 -11.76 10.34 -3.61
CA HIS A 286 -11.29 11.67 -3.29
C HIS A 286 -11.74 12.62 -4.41
N ASP A 287 -13.03 12.91 -4.52
CA ASP A 287 -13.60 13.69 -5.64
C ASP A 287 -14.43 14.90 -5.20
N ASP A 288 -14.40 15.26 -3.91
CA ASP A 288 -15.11 16.44 -3.41
C ASP A 288 -14.47 17.74 -3.94
N PRO A 289 -15.18 18.53 -4.77
CA PRO A 289 -14.62 19.73 -5.38
C PRO A 289 -14.31 20.85 -4.37
N ARG A 290 -14.83 20.76 -3.14
CA ARG A 290 -14.51 21.71 -2.06
C ARG A 290 -13.14 21.43 -1.46
N ASP A 291 -12.78 20.15 -1.35
CA ASP A 291 -11.44 19.73 -0.90
C ASP A 291 -10.43 19.75 -2.06
N ARG A 292 -10.88 19.44 -3.28
CA ARG A 292 -10.05 19.33 -4.48
C ARG A 292 -10.48 20.31 -5.58
N PRO A 293 -10.39 21.63 -5.36
CA PRO A 293 -10.75 22.61 -6.37
C PRO A 293 -9.87 22.46 -7.62
N VAL A 294 -10.52 22.43 -8.80
CA VAL A 294 -9.84 22.24 -10.10
C VAL A 294 -8.77 23.31 -10.37
N ALA A 295 -8.96 24.53 -9.88
CA ALA A 295 -7.95 25.60 -10.02
C ALA A 295 -6.61 25.28 -9.34
N VAL A 296 -6.60 24.40 -8.33
CA VAL A 296 -5.40 23.97 -7.61
C VAL A 296 -4.98 22.56 -8.05
N PHE A 297 -5.91 21.60 -8.11
CA PHE A 297 -5.59 20.18 -8.35
C PHE A 297 -5.88 19.71 -9.80
N GLY A 298 -6.21 20.63 -10.70
CA GLY A 298 -6.46 20.36 -12.12
C GLY A 298 -5.28 20.70 -13.06
N GLY A 299 -4.13 21.08 -12.51
CA GLY A 299 -2.95 21.47 -13.28
C GLY A 299 -2.15 20.30 -13.88
N ARG A 300 -0.92 20.60 -14.29
CA ARG A 300 0.04 19.60 -14.79
C ARG A 300 1.04 19.26 -13.70
N THR A 301 1.21 17.97 -13.42
CA THR A 301 2.20 17.46 -12.46
C THR A 301 3.41 16.89 -13.21
N THR A 302 4.61 17.16 -12.74
CA THR A 302 5.86 16.68 -13.33
C THR A 302 6.66 15.91 -12.31
N LEU A 303 7.01 14.67 -12.64
CA LEU A 303 7.98 13.86 -11.90
C LEU A 303 9.38 14.14 -12.45
N HIS A 304 10.33 14.40 -11.56
CA HIS A 304 11.73 14.67 -11.85
C HIS A 304 12.61 13.54 -11.35
N VAL A 305 13.64 13.23 -12.14
CA VAL A 305 14.64 12.21 -11.85
C VAL A 305 16.01 12.77 -12.19
N GLY A 306 17.03 12.35 -11.43
CA GLY A 306 18.42 12.64 -11.75
C GLY A 306 19.39 12.13 -10.68
N PRO A 307 20.71 12.35 -10.85
CA PRO A 307 21.73 11.86 -9.91
C PRO A 307 21.49 12.25 -8.45
N LYS A 308 20.92 13.44 -8.21
CA LYS A 308 20.55 13.96 -6.89
C LYS A 308 19.05 13.79 -6.54
N GLN A 309 18.24 13.35 -7.50
CA GLN A 309 16.78 13.20 -7.42
C GLN A 309 16.42 11.76 -7.79
N GLN A 310 16.79 10.83 -6.92
CA GLN A 310 16.61 9.40 -7.15
C GLN A 310 15.19 8.97 -6.82
N ALA A 311 14.25 9.17 -7.76
CA ALA A 311 12.87 8.75 -7.57
C ALA A 311 12.76 7.21 -7.59
N HIS A 312 12.17 6.63 -6.55
CA HIS A 312 12.07 5.17 -6.40
C HIS A 312 10.87 4.74 -5.57
N VAL A 313 10.48 3.47 -5.71
CA VAL A 313 9.64 2.74 -4.76
C VAL A 313 10.48 1.71 -4.00
N LEU A 314 10.32 1.67 -2.68
CA LEU A 314 10.93 0.68 -1.81
C LEU A 314 9.98 -0.51 -1.64
N VAL A 315 10.41 -1.68 -2.12
CA VAL A 315 9.61 -2.90 -2.15
C VAL A 315 10.09 -3.87 -1.06
N PRO A 316 9.20 -4.43 -0.22
CA PRO A 316 9.56 -5.38 0.84
C PRO A 316 9.68 -6.81 0.30
N VAL A 317 10.83 -7.13 -0.32
CA VAL A 317 11.05 -8.48 -0.88
C VAL A 317 11.37 -9.47 0.26
N ILE A 318 10.66 -10.59 0.32
CA ILE A 318 10.87 -11.61 1.34
C ILE A 318 11.65 -12.80 0.76
N PRO A 319 12.88 -13.07 1.23
CA PRO A 319 13.59 -14.29 0.87
C PRO A 319 12.93 -15.52 1.53
N ALA A 320 13.11 -16.69 0.92
CA ALA A 320 12.70 -17.96 1.51
C ALA A 320 13.33 -18.16 2.91
N LYS A 321 12.61 -18.84 3.82
CA LYS A 321 13.19 -19.26 5.10
C LYS A 321 14.32 -20.26 4.78
N ARG A 322 15.51 -19.97 5.30
CA ARG A 322 16.64 -20.91 5.27
C ARG A 322 16.41 -22.02 6.29
#